data_AF-A0AAU4UQE8-F1
#
_entry.id   AF-A0AAU4UQE8-F1
#
_cell.length_a   1.000
_cell.length_b   1.000
_cell.length_c   1.000
_cell.angle_alpha   90.00
_cell.angle_beta   90.00
_cell.angle_gamma   90.00
#
_symmetry.space_group_name_H-M   'P 1'
#
loop_
_entity.id
_entity.type
_entity.pdbx_description
1 polymer ?
#
loop_
_entity_poly.entity_id
_entity_poly.type
_entity_poly.pdbx_seq_one_letter_code
_entity_poly.pdbx_strand_id
1 'polypeptide(L)'
;MSKSPQADPLTPLTKNKKKLFDGLAPWQVVLSLLPLGLLFIGGAIGGGLGALGMVANVKIAKTQLPTAGKVAAMLGVGLAAAVVFLVVAGLLSNALNG
;
A
#
# COMPACT_ATOMS: atom_id res chain seq x y z
N MET A 1 -15.65 49.47 -15.11
CA MET A 1 -16.11 48.78 -13.87
C MET A 1 -15.40 47.44 -13.80
N SER A 2 -14.30 47.37 -13.05
CA SER A 2 -13.51 46.15 -12.85
C SER A 2 -14.26 45.21 -11.90
N LYS A 3 -14.74 44.07 -12.39
CA LYS A 3 -15.27 43.00 -11.55
C LYS A 3 -14.13 42.41 -10.73
N SER A 4 -14.15 42.61 -9.41
CA SER A 4 -13.25 41.93 -8.48
C SER A 4 -13.50 40.41 -8.53
N PRO A 5 -12.45 39.57 -8.42
CA PRO A 5 -12.62 38.13 -8.24
C PRO A 5 -13.31 37.89 -6.89
N GLN A 6 -14.60 37.55 -6.90
CA GLN A 6 -15.25 37.04 -5.70
C GLN A 6 -14.69 35.65 -5.41
N ALA A 7 -13.88 35.56 -4.35
CA ALA A 7 -13.59 34.30 -3.70
C ALA A 7 -14.91 33.76 -3.13
N ASP A 8 -15.40 32.67 -3.71
CA ASP A 8 -16.58 31.95 -3.28
C ASP A 8 -16.35 31.37 -1.87
N PRO A 9 -17.04 31.85 -0.81
CA PRO A 9 -16.86 31.39 0.57
C PRO A 9 -17.37 29.96 0.81
N LEU A 10 -18.05 29.36 -0.16
CA LEU A 10 -18.77 28.10 0.01
C LEU A 10 -18.14 26.92 -0.70
N THR A 11 -16.91 27.04 -1.23
CA THR A 11 -16.18 25.84 -1.64
C THR A 11 -15.97 25.01 -0.36
N PRO A 12 -16.71 23.91 -0.14
CA PRO A 12 -16.39 23.08 0.98
C PRO A 12 -14.99 22.56 0.65
N LEU A 13 -14.06 22.67 1.59
CA LEU A 13 -12.85 21.87 1.58
C LEU A 13 -13.31 20.43 1.79
N THR A 14 -14.05 19.87 0.84
CA THR A 14 -14.41 18.47 0.76
C THR A 14 -13.09 17.79 0.50
N LYS A 15 -12.39 17.52 1.59
CA LYS A 15 -11.22 16.67 1.64
C LYS A 15 -11.72 15.35 1.10
N ASN A 16 -11.57 15.16 -0.21
CA ASN A 16 -11.89 13.92 -0.90
C ASN A 16 -11.03 12.87 -0.22
N LYS A 17 -11.58 12.21 0.81
CA LYS A 17 -11.00 11.02 1.42
C LYS A 17 -11.09 9.97 0.33
N LYS A 18 -10.14 9.95 -0.61
CA LYS A 18 -9.98 8.85 -1.56
C LYS A 18 -9.82 7.62 -0.69
N LYS A 19 -10.86 6.79 -0.54
CA LYS A 19 -10.71 5.60 0.27
C LYS A 19 -9.75 4.72 -0.52
N LEU A 20 -8.70 4.26 0.15
CA LEU A 20 -7.56 3.59 -0.50
C LEU A 20 -8.05 2.43 -1.38
N PHE A 21 -9.09 1.74 -0.93
CA PHE A 21 -9.71 0.56 -1.53
C PHE A 21 -10.97 0.84 -2.36
N ASP A 22 -11.32 2.10 -2.63
CA ASP A 22 -12.47 2.41 -3.47
C ASP A 22 -12.31 1.79 -4.87
N GLY A 23 -13.36 1.09 -5.32
CA GLY A 23 -13.41 0.44 -6.63
C GLY A 23 -12.69 -0.92 -6.71
N LEU A 24 -12.19 -1.46 -5.59
CA LEU A 24 -11.59 -2.80 -5.56
C LEU A 24 -12.64 -3.87 -5.23
N ALA A 25 -12.52 -5.02 -5.91
CA ALA A 25 -13.24 -6.22 -5.54
C ALA A 25 -12.75 -6.77 -4.18
N PRO A 26 -13.60 -7.47 -3.40
CA PRO A 26 -13.23 -7.97 -2.07
C PRO A 26 -11.94 -8.80 -2.05
N TRP A 27 -11.74 -9.66 -3.05
CA TRP A 27 -10.53 -10.49 -3.16
C TRP A 27 -9.26 -9.65 -3.40
N GLN A 28 -9.37 -8.52 -4.10
CA GLN A 28 -8.26 -7.59 -4.32
C GLN A 28 -7.92 -6.85 -3.02
N VAL A 29 -8.93 -6.54 -2.19
CA VAL A 29 -8.69 -5.93 -0.87
C VAL A 29 -7.90 -6.90 0.00
N VAL A 30 -8.32 -8.17 0.07
CA VAL A 30 -7.62 -9.20 0.84
C VAL A 30 -6.17 -9.37 0.37
N LEU A 31 -5.93 -9.52 -0.94
CA LEU A 31 -4.56 -9.62 -1.47
C LEU A 31 -3.75 -8.33 -1.27
N SER A 32 -4.41 -7.17 -1.23
CA SER A 32 -3.73 -5.91 -0.95
C SER A 32 -3.27 -5.81 0.50
N LEU A 33 -4.02 -6.38 1.43
CA LEU A 33 -3.67 -6.40 2.85
C LEU A 33 -2.64 -7.48 3.19
N LEU A 34 -2.42 -8.47 2.32
CA LEU A 34 -1.52 -9.59 2.57
C LEU A 34 -0.11 -9.18 3.05
N PRO A 35 0.57 -8.17 2.46
CA PRO A 35 1.88 -7.73 2.94
C PRO A 35 1.85 -7.15 4.36
N LEU A 36 0.73 -6.59 4.83
CA LEU A 36 0.60 -6.11 6.21
C LEU A 36 0.69 -7.24 7.25
N GLY A 37 0.54 -8.51 6.84
CA GLY A 37 0.82 -9.65 7.72
C GLY A 37 2.21 -9.60 8.35
N LEU A 38 3.19 -8.99 7.66
CA LEU A 38 4.54 -8.79 8.19
C LEU A 38 4.57 -7.96 9.48
N LEU A 39 3.57 -7.11 9.73
CA LEU A 39 3.44 -6.36 10.98
C LEU A 39 3.42 -7.28 12.20
N PHE A 40 2.72 -8.42 12.11
CA PHE A 40 2.56 -9.34 13.23
C PHE A 40 3.81 -10.18 13.50
N ILE A 41 4.68 -10.33 12.48
CA ILE A 41 5.91 -11.14 12.57
C ILE A 41 7.11 -10.24 12.94
N GLY A 42 7.20 -9.07 12.32
CA GLY A 42 8.36 -8.17 12.38
C GLY A 42 8.16 -6.87 13.14
N GLY A 43 7.03 -6.71 13.84
CA GLY A 43 6.70 -5.49 14.59
C GLY A 43 6.72 -4.24 13.70
N ALA A 44 7.37 -3.17 14.16
CA ALA A 44 7.42 -1.90 13.43
C ALA A 44 8.10 -2.01 12.06
N ILE A 45 9.17 -2.79 11.94
CA ILE A 45 9.90 -2.99 10.67
C ILE A 45 9.02 -3.75 9.68
N GLY A 46 8.43 -4.87 10.14
CA GLY A 46 7.50 -5.64 9.35
C GLY A 46 6.25 -4.83 8.96
N GLY A 47 5.78 -3.97 9.86
CA GLY A 47 4.65 -3.07 9.62
C GLY A 47 4.93 -2.00 8.56
N GLY A 48 6.11 -1.37 8.61
CA GLY A 48 6.54 -0.40 7.60
C GLY A 48 6.66 -1.04 6.21
N LEU A 49 7.34 -2.18 6.12
CA LEU A 49 7.47 -2.93 4.87
C LEU A 49 6.12 -3.43 4.35
N GLY A 50 5.28 -3.96 5.25
CA GLY A 50 3.95 -4.43 4.92
C GLY A 50 3.03 -3.32 4.42
N ALA A 51 3.12 -2.11 4.99
CA ALA A 51 2.35 -0.97 4.54
C ALA A 51 2.77 -0.52 3.13
N LEU A 52 4.09 -0.50 2.85
CA LEU A 52 4.60 -0.21 1.50
C LEU A 52 4.13 -1.26 0.49
N GLY A 53 4.21 -2.55 0.85
CA GLY A 53 3.71 -3.65 0.04
C GLY A 53 2.21 -3.54 -0.23
N MET A 54 1.41 -3.18 0.78
CA MET A 54 -0.02 -2.96 0.61
C MET A 54 -0.30 -1.84 -0.38
N VAL A 55 0.38 -0.70 -0.27
CA VAL A 55 0.19 0.43 -1.20
C VAL A 55 0.55 0.01 -2.63
N ALA A 56 1.61 -0.77 -2.82
CA ALA A 56 1.96 -1.33 -4.12
C ALA A 56 0.85 -2.26 -4.65
N ASN A 57 0.31 -3.15 -3.81
CA ASN A 57 -0.79 -4.04 -4.22
C ASN A 57 -2.08 -3.29 -4.56
N VAL A 58 -2.42 -2.23 -3.83
CA VAL A 58 -3.56 -1.37 -4.18
C VAL A 58 -3.35 -0.71 -5.54
N LYS A 59 -2.13 -0.26 -5.86
CA LYS A 59 -1.81 0.29 -7.18
C LYS A 59 -1.97 -0.76 -8.27
N ILE A 60 -1.45 -1.97 -8.06
CA ILE A 60 -1.61 -3.11 -8.99
C ILE A 60 -3.08 -3.48 -9.16
N ALA A 61 -3.85 -3.48 -8.08
CA ALA A 61 -5.27 -3.80 -8.10
C ALA A 61 -6.08 -2.85 -9.00
N LYS A 62 -5.65 -1.60 -9.11
CA LYS A 62 -6.25 -0.55 -9.96
C LYS A 62 -5.76 -0.55 -11.41
N THR A 63 -4.82 -1.42 -11.78
CA THR A 63 -4.36 -1.55 -13.18
C THR A 63 -5.38 -2.28 -14.05
N GLN A 64 -5.26 -2.13 -15.37
CA GLN A 64 -6.07 -2.85 -16.37
C GLN A 64 -5.53 -4.25 -16.70
N LEU A 65 -4.71 -4.84 -15.82
CA LEU A 65 -4.21 -6.20 -16.03
C LEU A 65 -5.35 -7.22 -16.00
N PRO A 66 -5.26 -8.29 -16.82
CA PRO A 66 -6.17 -9.42 -16.71
C PRO A 66 -6.07 -10.05 -15.32
N THR A 67 -7.15 -10.67 -14.85
CA THR A 67 -7.26 -11.18 -13.46
C THR A 67 -6.07 -12.04 -13.03
N ALA A 68 -5.62 -12.96 -13.89
CA ALA A 68 -4.48 -13.83 -13.59
C ALA A 68 -3.18 -13.04 -13.40
N GLY A 69 -2.88 -12.08 -14.29
CA GLY A 69 -1.69 -11.22 -14.17
C GLY A 69 -1.75 -10.32 -12.93
N LYS A 70 -2.95 -9.88 -12.56
CA LYS A 70 -3.17 -9.08 -11.36
C LYS A 70 -2.92 -9.88 -10.09
N VAL A 71 -3.42 -11.11 -10.00
CA VAL A 71 -3.15 -12.02 -8.87
C VAL A 71 -1.65 -12.31 -8.76
N ALA A 72 -1.00 -12.68 -9.87
CA ALA A 72 0.43 -12.98 -9.89
C ALA A 72 1.28 -11.79 -9.42
N ALA A 73 0.97 -10.57 -9.90
CA ALA A 73 1.67 -9.36 -9.49
C ALA A 73 1.46 -9.03 -8.00
N MET A 74 0.24 -9.17 -7.49
CA MET A 74 -0.06 -8.90 -6.08
C MET A 74 0.60 -9.91 -5.13
N LEU A 75 0.67 -11.18 -5.52
CA LEU A 75 1.42 -12.20 -4.80
C LEU A 75 2.93 -11.94 -4.87
N GLY A 76 3.43 -11.52 -6.04
CA GLY A 76 4.82 -11.15 -6.25
C GLY A 76 5.29 -10.04 -5.31
N VAL A 77 4.46 -9.02 -5.07
CA VAL A 77 4.74 -7.98 -4.06
C VAL A 77 4.78 -8.56 -2.65
N GLY A 78 3.87 -9.46 -2.30
CA GLY A 78 3.89 -10.15 -1.00
C GLY A 78 5.19 -10.92 -0.78
N LEU A 79 5.62 -11.67 -1.79
CA LEU A 79 6.89 -12.40 -1.78
C LEU A 79 8.08 -11.45 -1.68
N ALA A 80 8.10 -10.39 -2.48
CA ALA A 80 9.16 -9.38 -2.44
C ALA A 80 9.26 -8.70 -1.07
N ALA A 81 8.13 -8.34 -0.46
CA ALA A 81 8.10 -7.76 0.88
C ALA A 81 8.66 -8.72 1.94
N ALA A 82 8.35 -10.01 1.85
CA ALA A 82 8.90 -11.04 2.73
C ALA A 82 10.41 -11.19 2.56
N VAL A 83 10.89 -11.23 1.31
CA VAL A 83 12.34 -11.29 1.01
C VAL A 83 13.06 -10.08 1.60
N VAL A 84 12.54 -8.86 1.37
CA VAL A 84 13.12 -7.64 1.93
C VAL A 84 13.13 -7.69 3.46
N PHE A 85 12.05 -8.15 4.08
CA PHE A 85 11.98 -8.31 5.53
C PHE A 85 13.06 -9.28 6.04
N LEU A 86 13.24 -10.44 5.41
CA LEU A 86 14.25 -11.43 5.80
C LEU A 86 15.67 -10.89 5.61
N VAL A 87 15.94 -10.14 4.53
CA VAL A 87 17.23 -9.48 4.33
C VAL A 87 17.50 -8.49 5.46
N VAL A 88 16.53 -7.64 5.79
CA VAL A 88 16.64 -6.68 6.90
C VAL A 88 16.88 -7.42 8.23
N ALA A 89 16.07 -8.44 8.53
CA ALA A 89 16.21 -9.23 9.74
C ALA A 89 17.58 -9.92 9.84
N GLY A 90 18.09 -10.47 8.73
CA GLY A 90 19.42 -11.09 8.65
C GLY A 90 20.54 -10.09 8.91
N LEU A 91 20.46 -8.89 8.31
CA LEU A 91 21.44 -7.82 8.53
C LEU A 91 21.43 -7.33 9.98
N LEU A 92 20.24 -7.16 10.58
CA LEU A 92 20.14 -6.81 12.01
C LEU A 92 20.71 -7.92 12.89
N SER A 93 20.38 -9.18 12.60
CA SER A 93 20.89 -10.32 13.36
C SER A 93 22.42 -10.40 13.31
N ASN A 94 23.01 -10.15 12.13
CA ASN A 94 24.45 -10.08 11.97
C ASN A 94 25.06 -8.89 12.72
N ALA A 95 24.41 -7.72 12.70
CA ALA A 95 24.90 -6.54 13.42
C ALA A 95 24.79 -6.67 14.96
N LEU A 96 23.86 -7.48 15.45
CA LEU A 96 23.65 -7.68 16.89
C LEU A 96 24.51 -8.80 17.49
N ASN A 97 24.90 -9.80 16.68
CA ASN A 97 25.66 -10.96 17.14
C ASN A 97 27.09 -11.01 16.59
N GLY A 98 27.45 -10.09 15.69
CA GLY A 98 28.77 -9.98 15.07
C GLY A 98 29.68 -8.97 15.77
#